data_AF-A0A2G9RUJ7-F1
#
_entry.id   AF-A0A2G9RUJ7-F1
#
_cell.length_a   1.000
_cell.length_b   1.000
_cell.length_c   1.000
_cell.angle_alpha   90.00
_cell.angle_beta   90.00
_cell.angle_gamma   90.00
#
_symmetry.space_group_name_H-M   'P 1'
#
loop_
_entity.id
_entity.type
_entity.pdbx_description
1 polymer ?
#
loop_
_entity_poly.entity_id
_entity_poly.type
_entity_poly.pdbx_seq_one_letter_code
_entity_poly.pdbx_strand_id
1 'polypeptide(L)'
;GIKAVLAESYERIHRSNLVGMGIVPLQYLPGENAEALGLTGKERYTILIPEDKDLRPGMNVEIKLDSGKTFEAVMRFDTDVELTYYRNGGILNYMIRKMANLV
;
A
#
# COMPACT_ATOMS: atom_id res chain seq x y z
N GLY A 1 9.68 -5.28 -9.60
CA GLY A 1 8.60 -4.66 -10.39
C GLY A 1 7.28 -4.52 -9.65
N ILE A 2 7.03 -5.34 -8.62
CA ILE A 2 5.81 -5.26 -7.77
C ILE A 2 5.70 -3.87 -7.11
N LYS A 3 4.48 -3.32 -7.08
CA LYS A 3 4.17 -1.98 -6.51
C LYS A 3 3.29 -2.03 -5.27
N ALA A 4 2.46 -3.05 -5.15
CA ALA A 4 1.60 -3.28 -4.01
C ALA A 4 1.43 -4.79 -3.78
N VAL A 5 1.06 -5.17 -2.55
CA VAL A 5 0.63 -6.52 -2.18
C VAL A 5 -0.76 -6.38 -1.58
N LEU A 6 -1.67 -7.30 -1.90
CA LEU A 6 -3.00 -7.37 -1.31
C LEU A 6 -3.15 -8.72 -0.61
N ALA A 7 -3.47 -8.70 0.69
CA ALA A 7 -3.57 -9.90 1.51
C ALA A 7 -4.68 -9.78 2.56
N GLU A 8 -5.10 -10.90 3.15
CA GLU A 8 -6.06 -10.90 4.27
C GLU A 8 -5.41 -10.41 5.57
N SER A 9 -4.13 -10.72 5.75
CA SER A 9 -3.33 -10.29 6.90
C SER A 9 -1.85 -10.28 6.57
N TYR A 10 -1.06 -9.63 7.43
CA TYR A 10 0.40 -9.61 7.33
C TYR A 10 1.02 -9.96 8.68
N GLU A 11 2.14 -10.67 8.64
CA GLU A 11 3.08 -10.67 9.76
C GLU A 11 3.67 -9.25 9.90
N ARG A 12 3.80 -8.77 11.14
CA ARG A 12 4.15 -7.39 11.49
C ARG A 12 5.48 -6.93 10.90
N ILE A 13 6.52 -7.77 10.97
CA ILE A 13 7.86 -7.46 10.45
C ILE A 13 7.83 -7.47 8.92
N HIS A 14 7.17 -8.45 8.31
CA HIS A 14 7.04 -8.53 6.85
C HIS A 14 6.34 -7.29 6.26
N ARG A 15 5.25 -6.83 6.88
CA ARG A 15 4.57 -5.59 6.51
C ARG A 15 5.52 -4.40 6.52
N SER A 16 6.28 -4.25 7.61
CA SER A 16 7.23 -3.14 7.78
C SER A 16 8.34 -3.17 6.71
N ASN A 17 8.80 -4.36 6.32
CA ASN A 17 9.78 -4.52 5.25
C ASN A 17 9.23 -4.07 3.89
N LEU A 18 7.97 -4.41 3.56
CA LEU A 18 7.33 -3.96 2.32
C LEU A 18 7.30 -2.43 2.23
N VAL A 19 6.85 -1.78 3.31
CA VAL A 19 6.85 -0.31 3.42
C VAL A 19 8.26 0.26 3.23
N GLY A 20 9.26 -0.32 3.90
CA GLY A 20 10.65 0.09 3.78
C GLY A 20 11.18 0.01 2.34
N MET A 21 10.67 -0.93 1.53
CA MET A 21 11.01 -1.08 0.12
C MET A 21 10.15 -0.22 -0.82
N GLY A 22 9.23 0.59 -0.29
CA GLY A 22 8.30 1.42 -1.09
C GLY A 22 7.16 0.63 -1.74
N ILE A 23 6.89 -0.60 -1.28
CA ILE A 23 5.76 -1.42 -1.73
C ILE A 23 4.56 -1.11 -0.83
N VAL A 24 3.39 -0.89 -1.42
CA VAL A 24 2.15 -0.59 -0.67
C VAL A 24 1.54 -1.88 -0.13
N PRO A 25 1.48 -2.09 1.21
CA PRO A 25 0.74 -3.21 1.78
C PRO A 25 -0.75 -2.86 1.82
N LEU A 26 -1.56 -3.57 1.06
CA LEU A 26 -3.02 -3.49 1.07
C LEU A 26 -3.58 -4.69 1.81
N GLN A 27 -4.63 -4.46 2.58
CA GLN A 27 -5.36 -5.52 3.28
C GLN A 27 -6.85 -5.47 2.93
N TYR A 28 -7.45 -6.62 2.65
CA TYR A 28 -8.91 -6.72 2.49
C TYR A 28 -9.64 -6.16 3.73
N LEU A 29 -10.87 -5.69 3.53
CA LEU A 29 -11.74 -5.33 4.64
C LEU A 29 -12.12 -6.58 5.47
N PRO A 30 -12.53 -6.42 6.74
CA PRO A 30 -12.90 -7.55 7.58
C PRO A 30 -13.99 -8.42 6.93
N GLY A 31 -13.71 -9.72 6.79
CA GLY A 31 -14.61 -10.68 6.17
C GLY A 31 -14.53 -10.75 4.64
N GLU A 32 -13.71 -9.91 4.00
CA GLU A 32 -13.42 -9.99 2.57
C GLU A 32 -12.11 -10.74 2.31
N ASN A 33 -12.06 -11.42 1.17
CA ASN A 33 -10.86 -12.04 0.63
C ASN A 33 -11.01 -12.22 -0.88
N ALA A 34 -10.02 -12.82 -1.53
CA ALA A 34 -10.05 -13.06 -2.98
C ALA A 34 -11.26 -13.89 -3.41
N GLU A 35 -11.63 -14.94 -2.69
CA GLU A 35 -12.75 -15.82 -3.04
C GLU A 35 -14.10 -15.11 -2.87
N ALA A 36 -14.33 -14.44 -1.74
CA ALA A 36 -15.55 -13.68 -1.46
C ALA A 36 -15.76 -12.55 -2.47
N LEU A 37 -14.67 -11.95 -2.95
CA LEU A 37 -14.68 -10.94 -4.00
C LEU A 37 -14.62 -11.54 -5.41
N GLY A 38 -14.56 -12.87 -5.57
CA GLY A 38 -14.49 -13.54 -6.87
C GLY A 38 -13.29 -13.13 -7.73
N LEU A 39 -12.16 -12.78 -7.10
CA LEU A 39 -10.93 -12.35 -7.75
C LEU A 39 -10.17 -13.58 -8.25
N THR A 40 -9.87 -13.61 -9.54
CA THR A 40 -9.13 -14.72 -10.16
C THR A 40 -7.64 -14.46 -10.28
N GLY A 41 -7.22 -13.19 -10.13
CA GLY A 41 -5.84 -12.74 -10.33
C GLY A 41 -5.48 -12.50 -11.80
N LYS A 42 -6.42 -12.68 -12.73
CA LYS A 42 -6.23 -12.41 -14.17
C LYS A 42 -6.65 -10.99 -14.55
N GLU A 43 -7.33 -10.29 -13.64
CA GLU A 43 -7.81 -8.93 -13.84
C GLU A 43 -6.65 -7.93 -13.82
N ARG A 44 -6.88 -6.75 -14.41
CA ARG A 44 -5.98 -5.60 -14.20
C ARG A 44 -6.50 -4.76 -13.05
N TYR A 45 -5.62 -4.52 -12.07
CA TYR A 45 -5.94 -3.79 -10.85
C TYR A 45 -5.44 -2.35 -10.96
N THR A 46 -6.35 -1.40 -10.73
CA THR A 46 -6.04 0.03 -10.59
C THR A 46 -6.30 0.43 -9.15
N ILE A 47 -5.26 0.80 -8.42
CA ILE A 47 -5.36 1.25 -7.02
C ILE A 47 -5.40 2.78 -7.04
N LEU A 48 -6.47 3.38 -6.52
CA LEU A 48 -6.62 4.83 -6.46
C LEU A 48 -5.96 5.37 -5.20
N ILE A 49 -4.68 5.72 -5.32
CA ILE A 49 -3.92 6.37 -4.26
C ILE A 49 -4.28 7.88 -4.25
N PRO A 50 -4.77 8.43 -3.13
CA PRO A 50 -5.04 9.87 -2.99
C PRO A 50 -3.80 10.74 -3.14
N GLU A 51 -4.00 12.06 -3.28
CA GLU A 51 -2.91 13.02 -3.23
C GLU A 51 -2.17 12.96 -1.88
N ASP A 52 -0.87 13.28 -1.89
CA ASP A 52 0.02 13.15 -0.73
C ASP A 52 -0.47 13.85 0.55
N LYS A 53 -1.21 14.95 0.39
CA LYS A 53 -1.77 15.76 1.49
C LYS A 53 -2.93 15.05 2.22
N ASP A 54 -3.61 14.14 1.53
CA ASP A 54 -4.82 13.45 2.02
C ASP A 54 -4.50 12.05 2.59
N LEU A 55 -3.27 11.57 2.37
CA LEU A 55 -2.76 10.31 2.88
C LEU A 55 -2.73 10.29 4.41
N ARG A 56 -3.39 9.28 5.00
CA ARG A 56 -3.48 9.07 6.44
C ARG A 56 -3.18 7.61 6.80
N PRO A 57 -2.57 7.33 7.97
CA PRO A 57 -2.33 5.95 8.40
C PRO A 57 -3.62 5.13 8.43
N GLY A 58 -3.56 3.90 7.91
CA GLY A 58 -4.66 2.94 7.94
C GLY A 58 -5.90 3.33 7.13
N MET A 59 -5.78 4.26 6.17
CA MET A 59 -6.94 4.68 5.37
C MET A 59 -7.39 3.61 4.37
N ASN A 60 -8.68 3.61 4.03
CA ASN A 60 -9.20 2.82 2.92
C ASN A 60 -8.87 3.47 1.58
N VAL A 61 -8.66 2.63 0.57
CA VAL A 61 -8.47 3.05 -0.83
C VAL A 61 -9.34 2.19 -1.75
N GLU A 62 -9.87 2.81 -2.80
CA GLU A 62 -10.65 2.11 -3.83
C GLU A 62 -9.72 1.40 -4.81
N ILE A 63 -10.06 0.16 -5.15
CA ILE A 63 -9.42 -0.66 -6.16
C ILE A 63 -10.43 -0.95 -7.26
N LYS A 64 -10.07 -0.61 -8.51
CA LYS A 64 -10.88 -0.86 -9.70
C LYS A 64 -10.27 -1.98 -10.53
N LEU A 65 -11.13 -2.89 -10.98
CA LEU A 65 -10.78 -3.91 -11.96
C LEU A 65 -11.15 -3.44 -13.37
N ASP A 66 -10.50 -3.99 -14.38
CA ASP A 66 -10.83 -3.73 -15.78
C ASP A 66 -12.18 -4.30 -16.23
N SER A 67 -12.77 -5.20 -15.43
CA SER A 67 -14.17 -5.64 -15.58
C SER A 67 -15.20 -4.59 -15.15
N GLY A 68 -14.77 -3.49 -14.51
CA GLY A 68 -15.63 -2.48 -13.92
C GLY A 68 -16.01 -2.74 -12.46
N LYS A 69 -15.67 -3.91 -11.91
CA LYS A 69 -15.85 -4.19 -10.48
C LYS A 69 -14.96 -3.28 -9.63
N THR A 70 -15.49 -2.76 -8.53
CA THR A 70 -14.74 -1.98 -7.54
C THR A 70 -14.91 -2.59 -6.14
N PHE A 71 -13.88 -2.42 -5.31
CA PHE A 71 -13.90 -2.77 -3.89
C PHE A 71 -12.89 -1.90 -3.12
N GLU A 72 -12.98 -1.89 -1.80
CA GLU A 72 -12.04 -1.16 -0.94
C GLU A 72 -11.02 -2.09 -0.29
N ALA A 73 -9.85 -1.54 0.02
CA ALA A 73 -8.85 -2.19 0.86
C ALA A 73 -8.24 -1.18 1.83
N VAL A 74 -7.81 -1.65 3.00
CA VAL A 74 -7.04 -0.85 3.95
C VAL A 74 -5.61 -0.73 3.45
N MET A 75 -5.12 0.49 3.31
CA MET A 75 -3.72 0.76 3.05
C MET A 75 -2.93 0.74 4.36
N ARG A 76 -2.17 -0.34 4.57
CA ARG A 76 -1.52 -0.70 5.85
C ARG A 76 -0.21 0.04 6.11
N PHE A 77 -0.23 1.37 5.93
CA PHE A 77 0.71 2.26 6.59
C PHE A 77 0.18 2.54 8.00
N ASP A 78 0.85 2.02 9.01
CA ASP A 78 0.35 2.06 10.38
C ASP A 78 0.81 3.33 11.12
N THR A 79 1.75 4.11 10.56
CA THR A 79 2.28 5.35 11.16
C THR A 79 2.62 6.42 10.12
N ASP A 80 2.75 7.68 10.55
CA ASP A 80 3.20 8.78 9.68
C ASP A 80 4.65 8.63 9.19
N VAL A 81 5.49 7.95 9.97
CA VAL A 81 6.87 7.64 9.58
C VAL A 81 6.89 6.70 8.37
N GLU A 82 6.00 5.71 8.35
CA GLU A 82 5.84 4.80 7.23
C GLU A 82 5.33 5.50 5.97
N LEU A 83 4.37 6.42 6.11
CA LEU A 83 3.95 7.30 5.01
C LEU A 83 5.12 8.15 4.49
N THR A 84 5.98 8.63 5.38
CA THR A 84 7.19 9.39 5.00
C THR A 84 8.14 8.53 4.19
N TYR A 85 8.36 7.27 4.56
CA TYR A 85 9.16 6.33 3.76
C TYR A 85 8.52 6.08 2.39
N TYR A 86 7.21 5.83 2.33
CA TYR A 86 6.50 5.63 1.08
C TYR A 86 6.62 6.83 0.13
N ARG A 87 6.44 8.06 0.62
CA ARG A 87 6.61 9.31 -0.15
C ARG A 87 8.01 9.46 -0.76
N ASN A 88 9.02 8.90 -0.10
CA ASN A 88 10.39 8.90 -0.61
C ASN A 88 10.70 7.69 -1.51
N GLY A 89 9.73 6.81 -1.75
CA GLY A 89 9.92 5.57 -2.52
C GLY A 89 10.71 4.51 -1.74
N GLY A 90 10.73 4.57 -0.41
CA GLY A 90 11.41 3.64 0.47
C GLY A 90 12.35 4.31 1.48
N ILE A 91 12.75 3.53 2.50
CA ILE A 91 13.58 4.02 3.61
C ILE A 91 14.99 4.43 3.16
N LEU A 92 15.60 3.69 2.23
CA LEU A 92 16.96 4.02 1.75
C LEU A 92 16.97 5.36 1.00
N ASN A 93 15.97 5.60 0.15
CA ASN A 93 15.83 6.87 -0.56
C ASN A 93 15.62 8.04 0.40
N TYR A 94 14.79 7.84 1.44
CA TYR A 94 14.61 8.82 2.50
C TYR A 94 15.95 9.14 3.20
N MET A 95 16.71 8.12 3.58
CA MET A 95 18.00 8.29 4.25
C MET A 95 19.01 9.02 3.36
N ILE A 96 19.12 8.67 2.07
CA ILE A 96 20.03 9.32 1.13
C ILE A 96 19.68 10.81 0.98
N ARG A 97 18.40 11.14 0.77
CA ARG A 97 17.93 12.54 0.65
C ARG A 97 18.20 13.32 1.93
N LYS A 98 17.95 12.71 3.09
CA LYS A 98 18.20 13.32 4.39
C LYS A 98 19.67 13.64 4.59
N MET A 99 20.57 12.72 4.24
CA MET A 99 22.02 12.95 4.36
C MET A 99 22.51 14.00 3.36
N ALA A 100 22.01 14.00 2.13
CA ALA A 100 22.38 14.99 1.13
C ALA A 100 21.96 16.42 1.52
N ASN A 101 20.85 16.58 2.24
CA ASN A 101 20.38 17.87 2.74
C ASN A 101 21.06 18.33 4.04
N LEU A 102 21.94 17.51 4.62
CA LEU A 102 22.73 17.85 5.82
C LEU A 102 24.13 18.39 5.48
N VAL A 103 24.49 18.40 4.19
CA VAL A 103 25.75 18.92 3.65
C VAL A 103 25.44 20.20 2.87
#